data_AF-A0A271J5U3-F1
#
_entry.id   AF-A0A271J5U3-F1
#
_cell.length_a   1.000
_cell.length_b   1.000
_cell.length_c   1.000
_cell.angle_alpha   90.00
_cell.angle_beta   90.00
_cell.angle_gamma   90.00
#
_symmetry.space_group_name_H-M   'P 1'
#
loop_
_entity.id
_entity.type
_entity.pdbx_description
1 polymer ?
#
loop_
_entity_poly.entity_id
_entity_poly.type
_entity_poly.pdbx_seq_one_letter_code
_entity_poly.pdbx_strand_id
1 'polypeptide(L)'
;MPRRQQHIESSAAATALVACVTDLAVQDARRQIDPFFQPDLGRTLSLGLAGYAIGAVAGTWPDLLEPATTPRHREFFHSWTAFGLLAWGTARLLQSTADPAAKWLGGMAATGYLVHLLDDATEHDRSRLPLL
;
A
#
# COMPACT_ATOMS: atom_id res chain seq x y z
N MET A 1 10.04 -16.86 -1.14
CA MET A 1 10.82 -15.63 -1.33
C MET A 1 11.69 -15.37 -0.13
N PRO A 2 12.93 -14.89 -0.32
CA PRO A 2 13.61 -14.14 0.72
C PRO A 2 12.67 -13.02 1.20
N ARG A 3 12.51 -12.83 2.52
CA ARG A 3 11.85 -11.64 3.11
C ARG A 3 10.36 -11.40 2.81
N ARG A 4 9.61 -12.43 2.42
CA ARG A 4 8.13 -12.37 2.31
C ARG A 4 7.46 -11.74 3.54
N GLN A 5 7.95 -12.05 4.73
CA GLN A 5 7.42 -11.51 5.98
C GLN A 5 7.57 -9.99 6.07
N GLN A 6 8.71 -9.45 5.63
CA GLN A 6 8.96 -8.01 5.62
C GLN A 6 7.99 -7.29 4.67
N HIS A 7 7.80 -7.79 3.45
CA HIS A 7 6.83 -7.21 2.50
C HIS A 7 5.40 -7.24 3.03
N ILE A 8 5.01 -8.32 3.71
CA ILE A 8 3.68 -8.40 4.34
C ILE A 8 3.57 -7.36 5.45
N GLU A 9 4.55 -7.29 6.36
CA GLU A 9 4.51 -6.43 7.53
C GLU A 9 4.56 -4.94 7.14
N SER A 10 5.45 -4.54 6.22
CA SER A 10 5.59 -3.16 5.75
C SER A 10 4.33 -2.71 5.01
N SER A 11 3.82 -3.50 4.05
CA SER A 11 2.63 -3.17 3.29
C SER A 11 1.37 -3.12 4.17
N ALA A 12 1.23 -4.05 5.12
CA ALA A 12 0.12 -4.04 6.07
C ALA A 12 0.17 -2.84 7.02
N ALA A 13 1.35 -2.53 7.58
CA ALA A 13 1.50 -1.37 8.47
C ALA A 13 1.25 -0.05 7.73
N ALA A 14 1.79 0.11 6.52
CA ALA A 14 1.65 1.32 5.73
C ALA A 14 0.19 1.56 5.32
N THR A 15 -0.53 0.53 4.87
CA THR A 15 -1.95 0.64 4.50
C THR A 15 -2.85 0.90 5.69
N ALA A 16 -2.58 0.29 6.85
CA ALA A 16 -3.28 0.60 8.10
C ALA A 16 -3.11 2.08 8.47
N LEU A 17 -1.88 2.58 8.41
CA LEU A 17 -1.58 3.99 8.70
C LEU A 17 -2.29 4.92 7.73
N VAL A 18 -2.23 4.66 6.42
CA VAL A 18 -2.92 5.48 5.41
C VAL A 18 -4.43 5.47 5.63
N ALA A 19 -5.03 4.32 5.91
CA ALA A 19 -6.47 4.23 6.20
C ALA A 19 -6.86 5.07 7.43
N CYS A 20 -6.09 4.96 8.53
CA CYS A 20 -6.35 5.75 9.74
C CYS A 20 -6.18 7.25 9.49
N VAL A 21 -5.09 7.67 8.86
CA VAL A 21 -4.79 9.10 8.62
C VAL A 21 -5.81 9.72 7.68
N THR A 22 -6.15 9.05 6.58
CA THR A 22 -7.16 9.56 5.64
C THR A 22 -8.53 9.67 6.29
N ASP A 23 -8.90 8.70 7.12
CA ASP A 23 -10.17 8.74 7.84
C ASP A 23 -10.22 9.88 8.87
N LEU A 24 -9.17 10.03 9.68
CA LEU A 24 -9.06 11.12 10.65
C LEU A 24 -9.09 12.49 9.96
N ALA A 25 -8.43 12.63 8.81
CA ALA A 25 -8.48 13.87 8.03
C ALA A 25 -9.90 14.17 7.52
N VAL A 26 -10.64 13.15 7.07
CA VAL A 26 -12.04 13.31 6.66
C VAL A 26 -12.93 13.70 7.84
N GLN A 27 -12.72 13.08 9.00
CA GLN A 27 -13.47 13.40 10.22
C GLN A 27 -13.16 14.82 10.72
N ASP A 28 -11.90 15.25 10.67
CA ASP A 28 -11.51 16.61 11.04
C ASP A 28 -12.14 17.65 10.09
N ALA A 29 -12.08 17.41 8.77
CA ALA A 29 -12.73 18.27 7.78
C ALA A 29 -14.25 18.36 8.02
N ARG A 30 -14.92 17.26 8.43
CA ARG A 30 -16.34 17.27 8.79
C ARG A 30 -16.61 18.08 10.05
N ARG A 31 -15.75 17.97 11.06
CA ARG A 31 -15.85 18.73 12.32
C ARG A 31 -15.77 20.25 12.09
N GLN A 32 -14.99 20.68 11.10
CA GLN A 32 -14.90 22.10 10.72
C GLN A 32 -16.19 22.63 10.08
N ILE A 33 -17.00 21.75 9.47
CA ILE A 33 -18.27 22.10 8.80
C ILE A 33 -19.46 21.97 9.75
N ASP A 34 -19.45 20.95 10.61
CA ASP A 34 -20.50 20.65 11.59
C ASP A 34 -19.93 20.66 13.01
N PRO A 35 -20.19 21.71 13.81
CA PRO A 35 -19.71 21.82 15.19
C PRO A 35 -20.22 20.73 16.13
N PHE A 36 -21.32 20.04 15.78
CA PHE A 36 -21.89 18.96 16.59
C PHE A 36 -21.35 17.57 16.20
N PHE A 37 -20.58 17.49 15.11
CA PHE A 37 -19.97 16.25 14.66
C PHE A 37 -19.04 15.65 15.73
N GLN A 38 -19.27 14.39 16.07
CA GLN A 38 -18.44 13.63 16.99
C GLN A 38 -17.53 12.67 16.21
N PRO A 39 -16.21 12.71 16.42
CA PRO A 39 -15.30 11.75 15.83
C PRO A 39 -15.64 10.30 16.24
N ASP A 40 -15.56 9.38 15.28
CA ASP A 40 -15.77 7.95 15.46
C ASP A 40 -14.43 7.21 15.32
N LEU A 41 -13.80 6.96 16.47
CA LEU A 41 -12.56 6.18 16.54
C LEU A 41 -12.77 4.70 16.23
N GLY A 42 -13.97 4.16 16.48
CA GLY A 42 -14.29 2.77 16.17
C GLY A 42 -14.27 2.54 14.66
N ARG A 43 -14.81 3.49 13.89
CA ARG A 43 -14.71 3.52 12.43
C ARG A 43 -13.26 3.65 11.96
N THR A 44 -12.47 4.56 12.53
CA THR A 44 -11.05 4.71 12.18
C THR A 44 -10.27 3.42 12.41
N LEU A 45 -10.45 2.78 13.57
CA LEU A 45 -9.80 1.51 13.88
C LEU A 45 -10.22 0.40 12.91
N SER A 46 -11.52 0.32 12.59
CA SER A 46 -12.05 -0.67 11.66
C SER A 46 -11.47 -0.50 10.26
N LEU A 47 -11.36 0.75 9.78
CA LEU A 47 -10.74 1.07 8.49
C LEU A 47 -9.22 0.79 8.51
N GLY A 48 -8.54 1.08 9.63
CA GLY A 48 -7.14 0.72 9.84
C GLY A 48 -6.90 -0.79 9.75
N LEU A 49 -7.74 -1.59 10.40
CA LEU A 49 -7.66 -3.06 10.33
C LEU A 49 -7.99 -3.61 8.93
N ALA A 50 -8.99 -3.03 8.27
CA ALA A 50 -9.29 -3.37 6.89
C ALA A 50 -8.13 -3.02 5.95
N GLY A 51 -7.55 -1.83 6.11
CA GLY A 51 -6.35 -1.40 5.40
C GLY A 51 -5.20 -2.38 5.61
N TYR A 52 -4.90 -2.72 6.87
CA TYR A 52 -3.88 -3.71 7.24
C TYR A 52 -4.05 -5.03 6.48
N ALA A 53 -5.25 -5.60 6.51
CA ALA A 53 -5.54 -6.87 5.83
C ALA A 53 -5.37 -6.76 4.31
N ILE A 54 -5.85 -5.67 3.71
CA ILE A 54 -5.71 -5.42 2.27
C ILE A 54 -4.23 -5.27 1.89
N GLY A 55 -3.46 -4.50 2.65
CA GLY A 55 -2.04 -4.30 2.39
C GLY A 55 -1.22 -5.57 2.55
N ALA A 56 -1.52 -6.40 3.55
CA ALA A 56 -0.88 -7.71 3.72
C ALA A 56 -1.05 -8.60 2.48
N VAL A 57 -2.25 -8.60 1.88
CA VAL A 57 -2.54 -9.37 0.66
C VAL A 57 -1.91 -8.71 -0.56
N ALA A 58 -2.17 -7.43 -0.78
CA ALA A 58 -1.73 -6.71 -1.97
C ALA A 58 -0.20 -6.55 -2.03
N GLY A 59 0.47 -6.45 -0.89
CA GLY A 59 1.93 -6.46 -0.79
C GLY A 59 2.53 -7.78 -1.26
N THR A 60 1.83 -8.91 -1.16
CA THR A 60 2.33 -10.20 -1.68
C THR A 60 2.08 -10.40 -3.17
N TRP A 61 1.35 -9.50 -3.81
CA TRP A 61 0.92 -9.69 -5.18
C TRP A 61 2.05 -9.70 -6.21
N PRO A 62 3.10 -8.84 -6.10
CA PRO A 62 4.24 -8.88 -7.02
C PRO A 62 4.90 -10.27 -7.00
N ASP A 63 5.17 -10.76 -5.79
CA ASP A 63 5.72 -12.09 -5.52
C ASP A 63 4.86 -13.23 -6.08
N LEU A 64 3.52 -13.10 -6.00
CA LEU A 64 2.60 -14.11 -6.54
C LEU A 64 2.51 -14.10 -8.06
N LEU A 65 2.53 -12.91 -8.66
CA LEU A 65 2.48 -12.72 -10.11
C LEU A 65 3.82 -13.10 -10.77
N GLU A 66 4.92 -12.92 -10.05
CA GLU A 66 6.27 -13.15 -10.55
C GLU A 66 7.16 -13.85 -9.50
N PRO A 67 6.95 -15.16 -9.25
CA PRO A 67 7.66 -15.87 -8.19
C PRO A 67 9.18 -15.92 -8.44
N ALA A 68 9.97 -15.61 -7.43
CA ALA A 68 11.42 -15.63 -7.53
C ALA A 68 11.97 -17.05 -7.87
N THR A 69 12.33 -17.26 -9.13
CA THR A 69 12.99 -18.50 -9.61
C THR A 69 14.53 -18.42 -9.56
N THR A 70 15.10 -17.22 -9.43
CA THR A 70 16.56 -16.98 -9.33
C THR A 70 16.87 -15.82 -8.39
N PRO A 71 18.12 -15.66 -7.90
CA PRO A 71 18.50 -14.54 -7.04
C PRO A 71 18.43 -13.15 -7.70
N ARG A 72 18.29 -13.08 -9.03
CA ARG A 72 18.15 -11.85 -9.82
C ARG A 72 16.78 -11.77 -10.50
N HIS A 73 15.72 -12.21 -9.82
CA HIS A 73 14.35 -12.10 -10.31
C HIS A 73 13.82 -10.69 -10.06
N ARG A 74 14.11 -9.77 -10.98
CA ARG A 74 13.48 -8.44 -11.01
C ARG A 74 13.01 -8.19 -12.43
N GLU A 75 11.91 -8.82 -12.82
CA GLU A 75 11.30 -8.59 -14.12
C GLU A 75 10.22 -7.50 -13.98
N PHE A 76 9.13 -7.60 -14.73
CA PHE A 76 8.19 -6.51 -14.87
C PHE A 76 7.50 -6.12 -13.56
N PHE A 77 7.00 -7.07 -12.78
CA PHE A 77 6.18 -6.80 -11.59
C PHE A 77 6.98 -6.26 -10.40
N HIS A 78 8.30 -6.32 -10.47
CA HIS A 78 9.26 -5.77 -9.51
C HIS A 78 10.04 -4.56 -10.07
N SER A 79 9.52 -3.90 -11.12
CA SER A 79 10.20 -2.82 -11.83
C SER A 79 9.66 -1.42 -11.48
N TRP A 80 10.47 -0.40 -11.76
CA TRP A 80 10.04 1.00 -11.76
C TRP A 80 8.94 1.30 -12.78
N THR A 81 8.86 0.53 -13.86
CA THR A 81 7.78 0.66 -14.84
C THR A 81 6.45 0.23 -14.22
N ALA A 82 6.41 -0.91 -13.51
CA ALA A 82 5.22 -1.33 -12.77
C ALA A 82 4.85 -0.32 -11.68
N PHE A 83 5.85 0.23 -10.96
CA PHE A 83 5.63 1.31 -9.99
C PHE A 83 4.92 2.51 -10.63
N GLY A 84 5.46 3.02 -11.74
CA GLY A 84 4.92 4.19 -12.43
C GLY A 84 3.52 3.96 -12.98
N LEU A 85 3.28 2.79 -13.59
CA LEU A 85 1.96 2.43 -14.13
C LEU A 85 0.93 2.27 -13.03
N LEU A 86 1.28 1.63 -11.92
CA LEU A 86 0.39 1.45 -10.78
C LEU A 86 0.06 2.80 -10.11
N ALA A 87 1.06 3.64 -9.87
CA ALA A 87 0.86 4.98 -9.32
C ALA A 87 -0.03 5.84 -10.22
N TRP A 88 0.22 5.82 -11.54
CA TRP A 88 -0.59 6.52 -12.51
C TRP A 88 -2.03 5.99 -12.58
N GLY A 89 -2.21 4.67 -12.64
CA GLY A 89 -3.52 4.03 -12.64
C GLY A 89 -4.32 4.34 -11.38
N THR A 90 -3.66 4.37 -10.22
CA THR A 90 -4.27 4.75 -8.95
C THR A 90 -4.72 6.22 -8.97
N ALA A 91 -3.89 7.13 -9.47
CA ALA A 91 -4.29 8.53 -9.63
C ALA A 91 -5.53 8.68 -10.53
N ARG A 92 -5.60 7.92 -11.63
CA ARG A 92 -6.78 7.88 -12.51
C ARG A 92 -8.00 7.30 -11.82
N LEU A 93 -7.86 6.23 -11.05
CA LEU A 93 -8.94 5.63 -10.26
C LEU A 93 -9.53 6.65 -9.28
N LEU A 94 -8.68 7.36 -8.53
CA LEU A 94 -9.12 8.35 -7.54
C LEU A 94 -9.87 9.52 -8.19
N GLN A 95 -9.49 9.92 -9.41
CA GLN A 95 -10.15 10.98 -10.18
C GLN A 95 -11.40 10.52 -10.96
N SER A 96 -11.63 9.21 -11.09
CA SER A 96 -12.74 8.67 -11.88
C SER A 96 -14.11 8.85 -11.20
N THR A 97 -15.18 8.41 -11.86
CA THR A 97 -16.54 8.32 -11.29
C THR A 97 -16.80 6.99 -10.57
N ALA A 98 -15.76 6.17 -10.33
CA ALA A 98 -15.90 4.91 -9.62
C ALA A 98 -16.50 5.11 -8.22
N ASP A 99 -17.19 4.07 -7.75
CA ASP A 99 -17.76 4.03 -6.42
C ASP A 99 -16.70 4.34 -5.33
N PRO A 100 -17.04 5.11 -4.28
CA PRO A 100 -16.10 5.46 -3.22
C PRO A 100 -15.44 4.24 -2.54
N ALA A 101 -16.17 3.14 -2.36
CA ALA A 101 -15.59 1.92 -1.78
C ALA A 101 -14.61 1.27 -2.75
N ALA A 102 -14.89 1.27 -4.05
CA ALA A 102 -13.95 0.80 -5.08
C ALA A 102 -12.67 1.66 -5.12
N LYS A 103 -12.80 2.99 -5.02
CA LYS A 103 -11.65 3.90 -4.92
C LYS A 103 -10.83 3.65 -3.66
N TRP A 104 -11.49 3.46 -2.52
CA TRP A 104 -10.83 3.19 -1.25
C TRP A 104 -10.08 1.84 -1.30
N LEU A 105 -10.76 0.77 -1.72
CA LEU A 105 -10.18 -0.57 -1.84
C LEU A 105 -9.00 -0.58 -2.83
N GLY A 106 -9.19 -0.01 -4.03
CA GLY A 106 -8.14 0.08 -5.03
C GLY A 106 -6.96 0.94 -4.57
N GLY A 107 -7.23 2.02 -3.85
CA GLY A 107 -6.19 2.84 -3.22
C GLY A 107 -5.36 2.06 -2.20
N MET A 108 -6.02 1.33 -1.27
CA MET A 108 -5.31 0.51 -0.27
C MET A 108 -4.50 -0.62 -0.93
N ALA A 109 -5.07 -1.30 -1.92
CA ALA A 109 -4.36 -2.35 -2.65
C ALA A 109 -3.13 -1.79 -3.40
N ALA A 110 -3.29 -0.65 -4.08
CA ALA A 110 -2.18 0.01 -4.75
C ALA A 110 -1.11 0.46 -3.76
N THR A 111 -1.47 1.03 -2.61
CA THR A 111 -0.51 1.38 -1.55
C THR A 111 0.28 0.16 -1.09
N GLY A 112 -0.38 -0.98 -0.83
CA GLY A 112 0.30 -2.20 -0.42
C GLY A 112 1.31 -2.70 -1.45
N TYR A 113 0.95 -2.71 -2.74
CA TYR A 113 1.87 -3.07 -3.82
C TYR A 113 3.01 -2.04 -3.93
N LEU A 114 2.73 -0.74 -3.95
CA LEU A 114 3.77 0.29 -4.07
C LEU A 114 4.79 0.20 -2.92
N VAL A 115 4.36 -0.13 -1.70
CA VAL A 115 5.27 -0.36 -0.57
C VAL A 115 6.16 -1.58 -0.80
N HIS A 116 5.64 -2.68 -1.34
CA HIS A 116 6.46 -3.83 -1.74
C HIS A 116 7.55 -3.40 -2.72
N LEU A 117 7.20 -2.62 -3.75
CA LEU A 117 8.18 -2.13 -4.73
C LEU A 117 9.22 -1.19 -4.12
N LEU A 118 8.84 -0.39 -3.13
CA LEU A 118 9.78 0.48 -2.40
C LEU A 118 10.75 -0.34 -1.54
N ASP A 119 10.27 -1.40 -0.89
CA ASP A 119 11.13 -2.34 -0.16
C ASP A 119 12.16 -2.95 -1.10
N ASP A 120 11.73 -3.43 -2.27
CA ASP A 120 12.63 -3.98 -3.29
C ASP A 120 13.65 -2.95 -3.80
N ALA A 121 13.25 -1.69 -3.94
CA ALA A 121 14.11 -0.60 -4.40
C ALA A 121 15.18 -0.24 -3.36
N THR A 122 14.81 -0.18 -2.08
CA THR A 122 15.72 0.17 -0.98
C THR A 122 16.66 -0.97 -0.60
N GLU A 123 16.31 -2.21 -0.95
CA GLU A 123 17.16 -3.38 -0.67
C GLU A 123 18.27 -3.65 -1.67
N HIS A 124 18.28 -2.98 -2.83
CA HIS A 124 19.31 -3.22 -3.86
C HIS A 124 20.74 -2.77 -3.46
N ASP A 125 20.91 -2.15 -2.29
CA ASP A 125 22.20 -1.60 -1.83
C ASP A 125 22.92 -2.45 -0.76
N ARG A 126 22.32 -3.54 -0.23
CA ARG A 126 22.95 -4.34 0.84
C ARG A 126 23.73 -5.57 0.38
N SER A 127 23.61 -5.97 -0.90
CA SER A 127 24.50 -6.98 -1.51
C SER A 127 25.73 -6.37 -2.18
N ARG A 128 25.97 -5.06 -2.00
CA ARG A 128 27.14 -4.33 -2.50
C ARG A 128 28.22 -4.09 -1.44
N LEU A 129 28.07 -4.62 -0.23
CA LEU A 129 29.24 -4.73 0.65
C LEU A 129 30.16 -5.79 0.04
N PRO A 130 31.35 -5.42 -0.45
CA PRO A 130 32.33 -6.41 -0.86
C PRO A 130 32.58 -7.29 0.36
N LEU A 131 32.41 -8.60 0.17
CA LEU A 131 33.06 -9.57 1.05
C LEU A 131 34.55 -9.27 0.96
N LEU A 132 35.07 -8.56 1.98
CA LEU A 132 36.48 -8.59 2.34
C LEU A 132 36.82 -9.99 2.85
#